data_AF-A0A4P9Y1D1-F1
#
_entry.id   AF-A0A4P9Y1D1-F1
#
_cell.length_a   1.000
_cell.length_b   1.000
_cell.length_c   1.000
_cell.angle_alpha   90.00
_cell.angle_beta   90.00
_cell.angle_gamma   90.00
#
_symmetry.space_group_name_H-M   'P 1'
#
loop_
_entity.id
_entity.type
_entity.pdbx_description
1 polymer ?
#
loop_
_entity_poly.entity_id
_entity_poly.type
_entity_poly.pdbx_seq_one_letter_code
_entity_poly.pdbx_strand_id
1 'polypeptide(L)'
;MGSADQSGLDVVSDITSHLLRTSASPSVFQLFRHASWLDIAFFIIGCILSLVLGVALPAATWVFYQFFLQYQLFLNAHPNPSVLVTESGIAGSVWLWVKALGLISIISLVVGFIQSFLMEWFAERRIKVLREHYLEALYSLPMAYHEVRGVDMLLRRMNRDFDILREGIGNAGLPRILQSIISTILCLVLAFLR
;
A
#
# COMPACT_ATOMS: atom_id res chain seq x y z
N MET A 1 21.01 18.01 -51.01
CA MET A 1 20.64 18.40 -49.63
C MET A 1 19.56 17.51 -49.00
N GLY A 2 19.23 16.34 -49.56
CA GLY A 2 18.16 15.45 -49.03
C GLY A 2 18.61 14.19 -48.28
N SER A 3 19.91 13.85 -48.24
CA SER A 3 20.36 12.56 -47.69
C SER A 3 20.69 12.58 -46.18
N ALA A 4 20.92 13.75 -45.58
CA ALA A 4 21.20 13.87 -44.15
C ALA A 4 19.91 13.78 -43.30
N ASP A 5 18.81 14.32 -43.82
CA ASP A 5 17.51 14.35 -43.12
C ASP A 5 16.85 12.95 -43.07
N GLN A 6 17.04 12.14 -44.12
CA GLN A 6 16.61 10.74 -44.16
C GLN A 6 17.34 9.86 -43.13
N SER A 7 18.63 10.10 -42.90
CA SER A 7 19.39 9.34 -41.89
C SER A 7 18.92 9.63 -40.46
N GLY A 8 18.47 10.85 -40.17
CA GLY A 8 17.89 11.20 -38.88
C GLY A 8 16.50 10.57 -38.67
N LEU A 9 15.68 10.54 -39.72
CA LEU A 9 14.35 9.91 -39.69
C LEU A 9 14.42 8.39 -39.54
N ASP A 10 15.39 7.73 -40.20
CA ASP A 10 15.59 6.28 -40.08
C ASP A 10 16.09 5.90 -38.68
N VAL A 11 17.00 6.69 -38.10
CA VAL A 11 17.46 6.50 -36.71
C VAL A 11 16.33 6.75 -35.71
N VAL A 12 15.48 7.76 -35.94
CA VAL A 12 14.32 8.02 -35.08
C VAL A 12 13.29 6.89 -35.20
N SER A 13 13.05 6.37 -36.40
CA SER A 13 12.17 5.22 -36.65
C SER A 13 12.66 3.96 -35.93
N ASP A 14 13.96 3.67 -35.99
CA ASP A 14 14.57 2.52 -35.31
C ASP A 14 14.57 2.68 -33.78
N ILE A 15 14.82 3.88 -33.27
CA ILE A 15 14.69 4.17 -31.84
C ILE A 15 13.23 4.02 -31.40
N THR A 16 12.27 4.44 -32.21
CA THR A 16 10.83 4.35 -31.89
C THR A 16 10.35 2.90 -31.89
N SER A 17 10.81 2.08 -32.84
CA SER A 17 10.49 0.65 -32.90
C SER A 17 11.11 -0.12 -31.72
N HIS A 18 12.34 0.23 -31.31
CA HIS A 18 12.99 -0.32 -30.13
C HIS A 18 12.30 0.09 -28.81
N LEU A 19 11.88 1.36 -28.69
CA LEU A 19 11.13 1.85 -27.52
C LEU A 19 9.75 1.20 -27.40
N LEU A 20 9.06 0.98 -28.52
CA LEU A 20 7.79 0.25 -28.57
C LEU A 20 7.97 -1.21 -28.14
N ARG A 21 9.10 -1.85 -28.48
CA ARG A 21 9.42 -3.22 -28.04
C ARG A 21 9.73 -3.31 -26.54
N THR A 22 10.30 -2.26 -25.93
CA THR A 22 10.58 -2.20 -24.48
C THR A 22 9.39 -1.79 -23.62
N SER A 23 8.25 -1.45 -24.23
CA SER A 23 7.01 -1.11 -23.50
C SER A 23 6.36 -2.30 -22.78
N ALA A 24 6.88 -3.52 -22.99
CA ALA A 24 6.53 -4.67 -22.16
C ALA A 24 6.85 -4.34 -20.70
N SER A 25 5.82 -4.15 -19.88
CA SER A 25 5.94 -3.76 -18.49
C SER A 25 6.95 -4.67 -17.81
N PRO A 26 8.09 -4.14 -17.34
CA PRO A 26 9.07 -4.96 -16.66
C PRO A 26 8.38 -5.63 -15.47
N SER A 27 8.62 -6.93 -15.32
CA SER A 27 8.06 -7.71 -14.22
C SER A 27 8.38 -7.01 -12.90
N VAL A 28 7.40 -6.91 -12.00
CA VAL A 28 7.54 -6.31 -10.65
C VAL A 28 8.72 -6.94 -9.89
N PHE A 29 9.04 -8.20 -10.18
CA PHE A 29 10.19 -8.91 -9.61
C PHE A 29 11.55 -8.45 -10.15
N GLN A 30 11.62 -7.94 -11.37
CA GLN A 30 12.85 -7.35 -11.91
C GLN A 30 13.19 -6.01 -11.24
N LEU A 31 12.17 -5.29 -10.75
CA LEU A 31 12.33 -4.06 -9.97
C LEU A 31 13.00 -4.33 -8.60
N PHE A 32 12.76 -5.51 -8.02
CA PHE A 32 13.37 -5.94 -6.75
C PHE A 32 14.75 -6.59 -6.89
N ARG A 33 15.28 -6.76 -8.11
CA ARG A 33 16.55 -7.49 -8.34
C ARG A 33 17.79 -6.86 -7.67
N HIS A 34 17.77 -5.55 -7.44
CA HIS A 34 18.83 -4.82 -6.71
C HIS A 34 18.46 -4.54 -5.24
N ALA A 35 17.49 -5.27 -4.69
CA ALA A 35 17.11 -5.07 -3.31
C ALA A 35 18.15 -5.69 -2.35
N SER A 36 18.80 -4.85 -1.55
CA SER A 36 19.62 -5.25 -0.41
C SER A 36 18.78 -6.06 0.59
N TRP A 37 19.42 -7.00 1.28
CA TRP A 37 18.73 -7.95 2.15
C TRP A 37 18.04 -7.27 3.34
N LEU A 38 18.58 -6.16 3.85
CA LEU A 38 17.96 -5.37 4.91
C LEU A 38 16.65 -4.73 4.45
N ASP A 39 16.64 -4.22 3.24
CA ASP A 39 15.46 -3.53 2.71
C ASP A 39 14.36 -4.56 2.35
N ILE A 40 14.72 -5.79 1.93
CA ILE A 40 13.77 -6.90 1.80
C ILE A 40 13.17 -7.26 3.16
N ALA A 41 13.99 -7.29 4.23
CA ALA A 41 13.49 -7.57 5.58
C ALA A 41 12.50 -6.50 6.05
N PHE A 42 12.80 -5.20 5.86
CA PHE A 42 11.87 -4.11 6.19
C PHE A 42 10.57 -4.19 5.39
N PHE A 43 10.65 -4.57 4.12
CA PHE A 43 9.47 -4.76 3.27
C PHE A 43 8.58 -5.91 3.77
N ILE A 44 9.17 -7.07 4.10
CA ILE A 44 8.42 -8.21 4.63
C ILE A 44 7.77 -7.86 5.97
N ILE A 45 8.50 -7.18 6.86
CA ILE A 45 7.97 -6.72 8.15
C ILE A 45 6.76 -5.82 7.92
N GLY A 46 6.87 -4.80 7.06
CA GLY A 46 5.74 -3.92 6.79
C GLY A 46 4.55 -4.64 6.12
N CYS A 47 4.79 -5.66 5.29
CA CYS A 47 3.71 -6.51 4.77
C CYS A 47 3.00 -7.27 5.89
N ILE A 48 3.73 -7.83 6.86
CA ILE A 48 3.13 -8.52 8.01
C ILE A 48 2.30 -7.55 8.87
N LEU A 49 2.83 -6.34 9.15
CA LEU A 49 2.06 -5.32 9.89
C LEU A 49 0.78 -4.92 9.13
N SER A 50 0.84 -4.85 7.81
CA SER A 50 -0.33 -4.59 6.96
C SER A 50 -1.40 -5.69 7.07
N LEU A 51 -1.00 -6.97 7.19
CA LEU A 51 -1.95 -8.06 7.46
C LEU A 51 -2.70 -7.80 8.78
N VAL A 52 -1.97 -7.45 9.84
CA VAL A 52 -2.54 -7.19 11.17
C VAL A 52 -3.53 -6.02 11.12
N LEU A 53 -3.21 -4.96 10.38
CA LEU A 53 -4.09 -3.82 10.18
C LEU A 53 -5.32 -4.14 9.33
N GLY A 54 -5.22 -5.12 8.42
CA GLY A 54 -6.36 -5.63 7.66
C GLY A 54 -7.39 -6.35 8.53
N VAL A 55 -6.93 -7.01 9.60
CA VAL A 55 -7.78 -7.73 10.57
C VAL A 55 -8.47 -6.77 11.55
N ALA A 56 -7.90 -5.58 11.79
CA ALA A 56 -8.39 -4.66 12.81
C ALA A 56 -9.86 -4.22 12.59
N LEU A 57 -10.24 -3.92 11.33
CA LEU A 57 -11.60 -3.52 10.96
C LEU A 57 -12.64 -4.64 11.22
N PRO A 58 -12.51 -5.85 10.65
CA PRO A 58 -13.44 -6.94 10.91
C PRO A 58 -13.48 -7.35 12.40
N ALA A 59 -12.35 -7.31 13.11
CA ALA A 59 -12.31 -7.55 14.55
C ALA A 59 -13.12 -6.52 15.34
N ALA A 60 -13.03 -5.23 14.97
CA ALA A 60 -13.82 -4.17 15.59
C ALA A 60 -15.33 -4.37 15.36
N THR A 61 -15.74 -4.77 14.15
CA THR A 61 -17.14 -5.11 13.84
C THR A 61 -17.64 -6.27 14.69
N TRP A 62 -16.83 -7.29 14.91
CA TRP A 62 -17.18 -8.43 15.77
C TRP A 62 -17.41 -8.02 17.24
N VAL A 63 -16.54 -7.17 17.79
CA VAL A 63 -16.72 -6.64 19.17
C VAL A 63 -17.96 -5.76 19.26
N PHE A 64 -18.20 -4.90 18.26
CA PHE A 64 -19.37 -4.04 18.22
C PHE A 64 -20.68 -4.86 18.18
N TYR A 65 -20.68 -5.98 17.47
CA TYR A 65 -21.79 -6.91 17.46
C TYR A 65 -22.10 -7.52 18.84
N GLN A 66 -21.08 -7.95 19.58
CA GLN A 66 -21.26 -8.51 20.94
C GLN A 66 -21.86 -7.48 21.89
N PHE A 67 -21.46 -6.21 21.75
CA PHE A 67 -22.07 -5.11 22.50
C PHE A 67 -23.57 -4.97 22.20
N PHE A 68 -23.96 -5.03 20.92
CA PHE A 68 -25.37 -4.91 20.53
C PHE A 68 -26.22 -6.07 21.04
N LEU A 69 -25.70 -7.30 21.04
CA LEU A 69 -26.39 -8.47 21.60
C LEU A 69 -26.75 -8.29 23.07
N GLN A 70 -25.81 -7.81 23.89
CA GLN A 70 -26.04 -7.59 25.32
C GLN A 70 -27.12 -6.52 25.54
N TYR A 71 -27.09 -5.45 24.74
CA TYR A 71 -28.10 -4.41 24.78
C TYR A 71 -29.49 -4.91 24.36
N GLN A 72 -29.55 -5.73 23.30
CA GLN A 72 -30.81 -6.32 22.85
C GLN A 72 -31.42 -7.28 23.89
N LEU A 73 -30.60 -8.09 24.56
CA LEU A 73 -31.04 -8.97 25.65
C LEU A 73 -31.63 -8.17 26.81
N PHE A 74 -31.02 -7.03 27.16
CA PHE A 74 -31.55 -6.13 28.19
C PHE A 74 -32.94 -5.60 27.81
N LEU A 75 -33.11 -5.06 26.61
CA LEU A 75 -34.42 -4.56 26.14
C LEU A 75 -35.52 -5.64 26.16
N ASN A 76 -35.18 -6.86 25.76
CA ASN A 76 -36.12 -7.99 25.71
C ASN A 76 -36.39 -8.64 27.08
N ALA A 77 -35.59 -8.36 28.10
CA ALA A 77 -35.78 -8.87 29.47
C ALA A 77 -36.77 -8.03 30.29
N HIS A 78 -37.01 -6.77 29.90
CA HIS A 78 -37.94 -5.86 30.59
C HIS A 78 -39.45 -6.18 30.57
N PRO A 79 -40.02 -7.07 29.73
CA PRO A 79 -41.43 -7.44 29.85
C PRO A 79 -41.71 -8.49 30.94
N ASN A 80 -40.70 -9.16 31.52
CA ASN A 80 -40.89 -10.20 32.56
C ASN A 80 -40.08 -9.88 33.83
N PRO A 81 -40.70 -9.46 34.94
CA PRO A 81 -40.01 -8.97 36.14
C PRO A 81 -39.34 -10.04 37.02
N SER A 82 -39.18 -11.29 36.55
CA SER A 82 -38.61 -12.38 37.35
C SER A 82 -37.09 -12.57 37.21
N VAL A 83 -36.44 -11.86 36.28
CA VAL A 83 -34.98 -11.84 36.21
C VAL A 83 -34.52 -10.49 36.76
N LEU A 84 -34.17 -10.47 38.04
CA LEU A 84 -33.37 -9.43 38.68
C LEU A 84 -32.00 -9.41 37.99
N VAL A 85 -31.93 -8.91 36.76
CA VAL A 85 -30.66 -8.61 36.12
C VAL A 85 -30.10 -7.45 36.92
N THR A 86 -29.19 -7.77 37.82
CA THR A 86 -28.52 -6.80 38.66
C THR A 86 -27.89 -5.75 37.73
N GLU A 87 -28.31 -4.49 37.83
CA GLU A 87 -27.83 -3.41 36.96
C GLU A 87 -26.28 -3.29 36.94
N SER A 88 -25.62 -3.78 37.99
CA SER A 88 -24.16 -3.87 38.09
C SER A 88 -23.52 -4.91 37.15
N GLY A 89 -24.21 -6.00 36.81
CA GLY A 89 -23.68 -7.07 35.95
C GLY A 89 -23.66 -6.71 34.46
N ILE A 90 -24.67 -5.98 33.98
CA ILE A 90 -24.72 -5.49 32.60
C ILE A 90 -23.75 -4.34 32.41
N ALA A 91 -23.72 -3.38 33.35
CA ALA A 91 -22.75 -2.28 33.31
C ALA A 91 -21.31 -2.82 33.26
N GLY A 92 -20.97 -3.81 34.10
CA GLY A 92 -19.66 -4.46 34.08
C GLY A 92 -19.32 -5.13 32.73
N SER A 93 -20.28 -5.85 32.14
CA SER A 93 -20.09 -6.55 30.87
C SER A 93 -19.91 -5.58 29.70
N VAL A 94 -20.69 -4.50 29.64
CA VAL A 94 -20.57 -3.47 28.60
C VAL A 94 -19.23 -2.74 28.69
N TRP A 95 -18.80 -2.36 29.90
CA TRP A 95 -17.52 -1.67 30.11
C TRP A 95 -16.31 -2.52 29.66
N LEU A 96 -16.37 -3.84 29.77
CA LEU A 96 -15.31 -4.73 29.28
C LEU A 96 -15.18 -4.68 27.75
N TRP A 97 -16.29 -4.71 27.02
CA TRP A 97 -16.27 -4.65 25.54
C TRP A 97 -15.84 -3.28 25.02
N VAL A 98 -16.24 -2.19 25.69
CA VAL A 98 -15.77 -0.83 25.36
C VAL A 98 -14.26 -0.71 25.56
N LYS A 99 -13.72 -1.27 26.67
CA LYS A 99 -12.27 -1.32 26.90
C LYS A 99 -11.55 -2.13 25.82
N ALA A 100 -12.10 -3.26 25.40
CA ALA A 100 -11.53 -4.07 24.32
C ALA A 100 -11.47 -3.29 22.99
N LEU A 101 -12.52 -2.56 22.63
CA LEU A 101 -12.56 -1.70 21.44
C LEU A 101 -11.53 -0.56 21.49
N GLY A 102 -11.39 0.06 22.67
CA GLY A 102 -10.36 1.08 22.90
C GLY A 102 -8.94 0.52 22.74
N LEU A 103 -8.68 -0.67 23.27
CA LEU A 103 -7.38 -1.33 23.18
C LEU A 103 -7.03 -1.72 21.73
N ILE A 104 -7.99 -2.26 20.98
CA ILE A 104 -7.82 -2.54 19.54
C ILE A 104 -7.48 -1.27 18.77
N SER A 105 -8.17 -0.17 19.06
CA SER A 105 -7.93 1.12 18.40
C SER A 105 -6.51 1.64 18.64
N ILE A 106 -6.03 1.62 19.89
CA ILE A 106 -4.67 2.06 20.23
C ILE A 106 -3.62 1.19 19.54
N ILE A 107 -3.79 -0.13 19.56
CA ILE A 107 -2.85 -1.05 18.89
C ILE A 107 -2.83 -0.78 17.38
N SER A 108 -4.00 -0.65 16.75
CA SER A 108 -4.10 -0.38 15.32
C SER A 108 -3.44 0.96 14.93
N LEU A 109 -3.51 1.97 15.80
CA LEU A 109 -2.85 3.26 15.58
C LEU A 109 -1.33 3.11 15.59
N VAL A 110 -0.77 2.43 16.60
CA VAL A 110 0.68 2.24 16.73
C VAL A 110 1.23 1.41 15.59
N VAL A 111 0.57 0.28 15.28
CA VAL A 111 0.98 -0.60 14.18
C VAL A 111 0.84 0.11 12.83
N GLY A 112 -0.23 0.88 12.62
CA GLY A 112 -0.46 1.68 11.42
C GLY A 112 0.61 2.74 11.18
N PHE A 113 1.03 3.42 12.25
CA PHE A 113 2.08 4.42 12.19
C PHE A 113 3.43 3.78 11.81
N ILE A 114 3.82 2.70 12.51
CA ILE A 114 5.08 1.99 12.25
C ILE A 114 5.08 1.45 10.81
N GLN A 115 4.00 0.80 10.37
CA GLN A 115 3.90 0.27 9.01
C GLN A 115 4.09 1.37 7.95
N SER A 116 3.39 2.49 8.10
CA SER A 116 3.44 3.60 7.15
C SER A 116 4.83 4.22 7.11
N PHE A 117 5.46 4.40 8.27
CA PHE A 117 6.81 4.95 8.37
C PHE A 117 7.86 4.05 7.70
N LEU A 118 7.84 2.74 7.98
CA LEU A 118 8.80 1.79 7.39
C LEU A 118 8.68 1.73 5.87
N MET A 119 7.45 1.72 5.35
CA MET A 119 7.20 1.60 3.91
C MET A 119 7.59 2.87 3.16
N GLU A 120 7.30 4.05 3.70
CA GLU A 120 7.69 5.31 3.08
C GLU A 120 9.21 5.47 3.09
N TRP A 121 9.86 5.17 4.21
CA TRP A 121 11.32 5.19 4.33
C TRP A 121 12.01 4.25 3.34
N PHE A 122 11.49 3.03 3.18
CA PHE A 122 11.98 2.07 2.19
C PHE A 122 11.83 2.61 0.76
N ALA A 123 10.65 3.15 0.41
CA ALA A 123 10.39 3.67 -0.93
C ALA A 123 11.34 4.82 -1.30
N GLU A 124 11.59 5.75 -0.37
CA GLU A 124 12.52 6.86 -0.57
C GLU A 124 13.93 6.39 -0.88
N ARG A 125 14.44 5.45 -0.08
CA ARG A 125 15.79 4.91 -0.26
C ARG A 125 15.94 4.24 -1.63
N ARG A 126 14.91 3.54 -2.09
CA ARG A 126 14.94 2.83 -3.39
C ARG A 126 14.92 3.77 -4.58
N ILE A 127 14.13 4.82 -4.51
CA ILE A 127 14.03 5.78 -5.60
C ILE A 127 15.30 6.59 -5.73
N LYS A 128 15.97 6.90 -4.61
CA LYS A 128 17.27 7.57 -4.66
C LYS A 128 18.29 6.75 -5.47
N VAL A 129 18.43 5.46 -5.17
CA VAL A 129 19.35 4.56 -5.90
C VAL A 129 18.95 4.43 -7.36
N LEU A 130 17.65 4.30 -7.65
CA LEU A 130 17.18 4.20 -9.04
C LEU A 130 17.44 5.50 -9.83
N ARG A 131 17.29 6.65 -9.18
CA ARG A 131 17.59 7.96 -9.77
C ARG A 131 19.07 8.10 -10.10
N GLU A 132 19.96 7.62 -9.23
CA GLU A 132 21.41 7.63 -9.47
C GLU A 132 21.77 6.80 -10.72
N HIS A 133 21.29 5.55 -10.81
CA HIS A 133 21.54 4.70 -11.98
C HIS A 133 20.93 5.23 -13.26
N TYR A 134 19.74 5.82 -13.18
CA TYR A 134 19.09 6.40 -14.36
C TYR A 134 19.86 7.63 -14.87
N LEU A 135 20.35 8.49 -13.97
CA LEU A 135 21.16 9.63 -14.35
C LEU A 135 22.50 9.20 -14.95
N GLU A 136 23.15 8.19 -14.37
CA GLU A 136 24.39 7.62 -14.92
C GLU A 136 24.19 7.11 -16.35
N ALA A 137 23.10 6.36 -16.60
CA ALA A 137 22.73 5.93 -17.94
C ALA A 137 22.39 7.13 -18.86
N LEU A 138 21.73 8.15 -18.34
CA LEU A 138 21.34 9.35 -19.10
C LEU A 138 22.56 10.13 -19.61
N TYR A 139 23.61 10.25 -18.79
CA TYR A 139 24.86 10.91 -19.16
C TYR A 139 25.70 10.14 -20.18
N SER A 140 25.51 8.82 -20.27
CA SER A 140 26.23 7.96 -21.23
C SER A 140 25.68 8.02 -22.67
N LEU A 141 24.54 8.69 -22.90
CA LEU A 141 23.90 8.79 -24.21
C LEU A 141 24.60 9.82 -25.12
N PRO A 142 24.61 9.60 -26.45
CA PRO A 142 25.21 10.53 -27.40
C PRO A 142 24.44 11.86 -27.47
N MET A 143 25.16 12.97 -27.72
CA MET A 143 24.59 14.33 -27.76
C MET A 143 23.44 14.50 -28.76
N ALA A 144 23.46 13.76 -29.88
CA ALA A 144 22.37 13.77 -30.86
C ALA A 144 21.01 13.35 -30.25
N TYR A 145 21.00 12.51 -29.21
CA TYR A 145 19.77 12.12 -28.50
C TYR A 145 19.22 13.26 -27.62
N HIS A 146 20.10 14.13 -27.10
CA HIS A 146 19.72 15.23 -26.21
C HIS A 146 19.13 16.41 -26.99
N GLU A 147 19.63 16.65 -28.21
CA GLU A 147 19.16 17.73 -29.09
C GLU A 147 17.72 17.49 -29.60
N VAL A 148 17.35 16.24 -29.87
CA VAL A 148 16.02 15.89 -30.40
C VAL A 148 14.91 16.00 -29.35
N ARG A 149 15.20 15.71 -28.07
CA ARG A 149 14.16 15.54 -27.03
C ARG A 149 14.06 16.66 -26.01
N GLY A 150 15.01 17.61 -25.99
CA GLY A 150 15.04 18.72 -25.04
C GLY A 150 15.24 18.24 -23.59
N VAL A 151 16.31 18.70 -22.95
CA VAL A 151 16.70 18.25 -21.60
C VAL A 151 15.58 18.46 -20.57
N ASP A 152 14.82 19.55 -20.69
CA ASP A 152 13.72 19.89 -19.77
C ASP A 152 12.55 18.91 -19.82
N MET A 153 12.21 18.40 -21.01
CA MET A 153 11.10 17.46 -21.17
C MET A 153 11.48 16.09 -20.60
N LEU A 154 12.72 15.66 -20.84
CA LEU A 154 13.29 14.43 -20.29
C LEU A 154 13.30 14.46 -18.75
N LEU A 155 13.75 15.56 -18.14
CA LEU A 155 13.83 15.68 -16.69
C LEU A 155 12.43 15.69 -16.04
N ARG A 156 11.46 16.40 -16.62
CA ARG A 156 10.08 16.41 -16.13
C ARG A 156 9.44 15.02 -16.21
N ARG A 157 9.66 14.31 -17.30
CA ARG A 157 9.14 12.94 -17.48
C ARG A 157 9.77 11.98 -16.47
N MET A 158 11.09 12.04 -16.31
CA MET A 158 11.83 11.25 -15.34
C MET A 158 11.31 11.47 -13.91
N ASN A 159 11.14 12.72 -13.48
CA ASN A 159 10.62 13.01 -12.14
C ASN A 159 9.21 12.46 -11.96
N ARG A 160 8.32 12.66 -12.94
CA ARG A 160 6.95 12.11 -12.90
C ARG A 160 6.96 10.59 -12.79
N ASP A 161 7.78 9.91 -13.58
CA ASP A 161 7.85 8.45 -13.59
C ASP A 161 8.39 7.93 -12.24
N PHE A 162 9.33 8.65 -11.60
CA PHE A 162 9.80 8.32 -10.25
C PHE A 162 8.78 8.60 -9.15
N ASP A 163 7.98 9.64 -9.28
CA ASP A 163 6.90 9.94 -8.32
C ASP A 163 5.83 8.84 -8.37
N ILE A 164 5.44 8.41 -9.57
CA ILE A 164 4.51 7.27 -9.74
C ILE A 164 5.10 5.99 -9.15
N LEU A 165 6.39 5.76 -9.38
CA LEU A 165 7.06 4.59 -8.80
C LEU A 165 7.13 4.66 -7.27
N ARG A 166 7.29 5.86 -6.71
CA ARG A 166 7.27 6.11 -5.27
C ARG A 166 5.96 5.71 -4.67
N GLU A 167 4.87 6.20 -5.24
CA GLU A 167 3.53 5.94 -4.77
C GLU A 167 3.19 4.44 -4.87
N GLY A 168 3.65 3.78 -5.93
CA GLY A 168 3.43 2.34 -6.14
C GLY A 168 4.20 1.42 -5.18
N ILE A 169 5.43 1.79 -4.79
CA ILE A 169 6.25 0.99 -3.86
C ILE A 169 5.96 1.37 -2.40
N GLY A 170 5.59 2.62 -2.15
CA GLY A 170 5.34 3.16 -0.83
C GLY A 170 4.03 2.69 -0.20
N ASN A 171 3.57 3.45 0.80
CA ASN A 171 2.43 3.06 1.63
C ASN A 171 1.11 2.90 0.84
N ALA A 172 0.98 3.57 -0.32
CA ALA A 172 -0.25 3.59 -1.11
C ALA A 172 -0.44 2.38 -2.03
N GLY A 173 0.64 1.66 -2.39
CA GLY A 173 0.58 0.56 -3.34
C GLY A 173 0.38 -0.80 -2.69
N LEU A 174 1.45 -1.61 -2.64
CA LEU A 174 1.37 -3.02 -2.25
C LEU A 174 0.79 -3.28 -0.85
N PRO A 175 1.19 -2.56 0.22
CA PRO A 175 0.65 -2.81 1.55
C PRO A 175 -0.85 -2.49 1.63
N ARG A 176 -1.30 -1.41 1.02
CA ARG A 176 -2.71 -1.01 1.08
C ARG A 176 -3.63 -1.96 0.31
N ILE A 177 -3.16 -2.49 -0.83
CA ILE A 177 -3.89 -3.53 -1.59
C ILE A 177 -3.96 -4.83 -0.78
N LEU A 178 -2.85 -5.23 -0.15
CA LEU A 178 -2.82 -6.42 0.70
C LEU A 178 -3.82 -6.28 1.86
N GLN A 179 -3.81 -5.13 2.53
CA GLN A 179 -4.73 -4.82 3.62
C GLN A 179 -6.20 -4.90 3.18
N SER A 180 -6.52 -4.37 2.00
CA SER A 180 -7.91 -4.36 1.49
C SER A 180 -8.39 -5.75 1.09
N ILE A 181 -7.53 -6.59 0.51
CA ILE A 181 -7.87 -7.97 0.18
C ILE A 181 -8.22 -8.75 1.46
N ILE A 182 -7.40 -8.62 2.50
CA ILE A 182 -7.58 -9.35 3.76
C ILE A 182 -8.82 -8.89 4.50
N SER A 183 -9.02 -7.57 4.62
CA SER A 183 -10.21 -7.04 5.27
C SER A 183 -11.48 -7.47 4.54
N THR A 184 -11.45 -7.52 3.20
CA THR A 184 -12.58 -8.01 2.39
C THR A 184 -12.86 -9.49 2.65
N ILE A 185 -11.83 -10.35 2.62
CA ILE A 185 -11.99 -11.79 2.88
C ILE A 185 -12.53 -12.04 4.29
N LEU A 186 -11.97 -11.38 5.30
CA LEU A 186 -12.41 -11.55 6.70
C LEU A 186 -13.83 -11.03 6.92
N CYS A 187 -14.19 -9.90 6.32
CA CYS A 187 -15.55 -9.37 6.37
C CYS A 187 -16.54 -10.37 5.75
N LEU A 188 -16.19 -10.95 4.60
CA LEU A 188 -17.01 -11.96 3.93
C LEU A 188 -17.16 -13.23 4.78
N VAL A 189 -16.08 -13.70 5.40
CA VAL A 189 -16.12 -14.85 6.32
C VAL A 189 -17.01 -14.57 7.53
N LEU A 190 -16.89 -13.41 8.16
CA LEU A 190 -17.75 -13.01 9.29
C LEU A 190 -19.22 -12.89 8.87
N ALA A 191 -19.49 -12.44 7.65
CA ALA A 191 -20.84 -12.34 7.11
C ALA A 191 -21.48 -13.71 6.83
N PHE A 192 -20.70 -14.74 6.47
CA PHE A 192 -21.21 -16.09 6.22
C PHE A 192 -21.24 -16.99 7.45
N LEU A 193 -20.42 -16.73 8.47
CA LEU A 193 -20.42 -17.50 9.72
C LEU A 193 -21.70 -17.29 10.53
N ARG A 194 -22.58 -16.38 10.10
CA ARG A 194 -23.79 -15.99 10.81
C ARG A 194 -24.96 -15.76 9.85
#